data_AF-A0A9W4IRE6-F1
#
_entry.id   AF-A0A9W4IRE6-F1
#
_cell.length_a   1.000
_cell.length_b   1.000
_cell.length_c   1.000
_cell.angle_alpha   90.00
_cell.angle_beta   90.00
_cell.angle_gamma   90.00
#
_symmetry.space_group_name_H-M   'P 1'
#
loop_
_entity.id
_entity.type
_entity.pdbx_description
1 polymer ?
#
loop_
_entity_poly.entity_id
_entity_poly.type
_entity_poly.pdbx_seq_one_letter_code
_entity_poly.pdbx_strand_id
1 'polypeptide(L)'
;MAFLIPPSTLESQPFSPLHSPPLQNRMTSGDVGILKSTLLPSFGIYASLSLGTYLAAEATDRVELKDWLWPSAQVLNAWWIAVGRPMHMHDLPFSTVWGAQSWTEKVLLSCVTIWGTRLFFRIAARSLTRGKDDSRYDAVKKEPGFWKRAFGTIFLPEALVLTIISLPFTAPLTIGNTTLALGEDALNAIRALGVGLFGIGFGLEVLADTQLELHRRERTHLCRHGVWSLVRHPNYLGDTLVHFSFTVLNMAGMWNPTVLLGPIMNYIFLRLVGGDKQTEASQLERYKSGDPLKYNQLVQWRKENNSFWPALRELASPWAFTVLGCGFISVVVEEGLRGSFEL
;
A
#
# COMPACT_ATOMS: atom_id res chain seq x y z
N MET A 1 31.46 64.82 24.75
CA MET A 1 31.77 63.77 25.75
C MET A 1 30.52 63.53 26.57
N ALA A 2 30.03 62.28 26.51
CA ALA A 2 28.98 61.63 27.31
C ALA A 2 27.87 62.50 27.96
N PHE A 3 26.65 62.40 27.42
CA PHE A 3 25.41 62.58 28.20
C PHE A 3 24.45 61.42 27.94
N LEU A 4 24.04 60.78 29.04
CA LEU A 4 23.01 59.75 29.15
C LEU A 4 21.64 60.31 28.74
N ILE A 5 20.83 59.51 28.03
CA ILE A 5 19.40 59.76 27.80
C ILE A 5 18.58 58.57 28.37
N PRO A 6 17.43 58.82 29.04
CA PRO A 6 16.71 57.85 29.87
C PRO A 6 15.68 57.00 29.09
N PRO A 7 15.01 56.02 29.75
CA PRO A 7 14.19 55.01 29.10
C PRO A 7 12.73 55.46 28.98
N SER A 8 12.24 55.70 27.76
CA SER A 8 10.81 55.64 27.42
C SER A 8 10.59 56.05 25.97
N THR A 9 10.42 55.08 25.07
CA THR A 9 9.55 55.15 23.87
C THR A 9 9.72 53.84 23.09
N LEU A 10 9.05 52.78 23.54
CA LEU A 10 8.59 51.73 22.63
C LEU A 10 7.12 51.49 22.97
N GLU A 11 6.30 52.34 22.39
CA GLU A 11 4.87 52.14 22.26
C GLU A 11 4.60 50.78 21.62
N SER A 12 3.74 50.03 22.30
CA SER A 12 2.74 49.09 21.78
C SER A 12 2.65 48.99 20.25
N GLN A 13 3.25 47.94 19.69
CA GLN A 13 2.85 47.39 18.39
C GLN A 13 1.80 46.29 18.64
N PRO A 14 0.65 46.29 17.94
CA PRO A 14 -0.39 45.29 18.12
C PRO A 14 0.05 43.93 17.55
N PHE A 15 -0.26 42.86 18.28
CA PHE A 15 -0.09 41.48 17.83
C PHE A 15 -0.90 41.24 16.54
N SER A 16 -0.24 41.00 15.42
CA SER A 16 -0.84 40.40 14.22
C SER A 16 -0.92 38.87 14.37
N PRO A 17 -2.10 38.24 14.31
CA PRO A 17 -2.24 36.79 14.45
C PRO A 17 -2.15 36.10 13.09
N LEU A 18 -1.05 36.26 12.35
CA LEU A 18 -0.83 35.58 11.07
C LEU A 18 0.65 35.23 10.88
N HIS A 19 1.25 34.57 11.86
CA HIS A 19 2.40 33.70 11.62
C HIS A 19 2.48 32.66 12.72
N SER A 20 1.87 31.51 12.46
CA SER A 20 2.22 30.29 13.19
C SER A 20 3.71 30.02 12.95
N PRO A 21 4.54 29.84 13.98
CA PRO A 21 5.90 29.38 13.78
C PRO A 21 5.86 28.00 13.10
N PRO A 22 6.79 27.68 12.19
CA PRO A 22 6.81 26.36 11.58
C PRO A 22 7.05 25.32 12.68
N LEU A 23 6.11 24.39 12.84
CA LEU A 23 6.25 23.20 13.68
C LEU A 23 7.33 22.30 13.07
N GLN A 24 8.60 22.59 13.35
CA GLN A 24 9.73 21.93 12.71
C GLN A 24 10.78 21.50 13.72
N ASN A 25 10.47 20.46 14.48
CA ASN A 25 11.51 19.60 15.04
C ASN A 25 11.99 18.64 13.93
N ARG A 26 12.82 19.19 13.03
CA ARG A 26 13.34 18.53 11.83
C ARG A 26 14.52 17.62 12.19
N MET A 27 14.34 16.30 12.12
CA MET A 27 15.44 15.34 12.26
C MET A 27 16.18 15.17 10.93
N THR A 28 17.51 15.08 10.98
CA THR A 28 18.39 14.93 9.81
C THR A 28 18.11 13.63 9.06
N SER A 29 18.03 13.72 7.73
CA SER A 29 17.61 12.65 6.80
C SER A 29 18.59 11.47 6.64
N GLY A 30 19.53 11.27 7.57
CA GLY A 30 20.44 10.11 7.55
C GLY A 30 19.74 8.81 7.94
N ASP A 31 20.41 7.67 7.78
CA ASP A 31 19.85 6.32 8.05
C ASP A 31 19.29 6.17 9.48
N VAL A 32 19.93 6.82 10.45
CA VAL A 32 19.46 6.86 11.86
C VAL A 32 18.17 7.67 12.02
N GLY A 33 17.96 8.67 11.16
CA GLY A 33 16.74 9.49 11.11
C GLY A 33 15.55 8.65 10.67
N ILE A 34 15.63 7.98 9.52
CA ILE A 34 14.55 7.14 8.95
C ILE A 34 14.19 6.00 9.90
N LEU A 35 15.21 5.38 10.51
CA LEU A 35 15.00 4.31 11.48
C LEU A 35 14.12 4.77 12.65
N LYS A 36 14.45 5.92 13.26
CA LYS A 36 13.74 6.47 14.42
C LYS A 36 12.41 7.13 14.05
N SER A 37 12.33 7.81 12.91
CA SER A 37 11.15 8.59 12.51
C SER A 37 10.06 7.76 11.86
N THR A 38 10.43 6.66 11.19
CA THR A 38 9.51 5.94 10.29
C THR A 38 9.46 4.45 10.60
N LEU A 39 10.60 3.75 10.55
CA LEU A 39 10.64 2.29 10.68
C LEU A 39 10.23 1.82 12.07
N LEU A 40 10.83 2.35 13.14
CA LEU A 40 10.50 1.94 14.51
C LEU A 40 9.04 2.24 14.90
N PRO A 41 8.50 3.45 14.64
CA PRO A 41 7.08 3.72 14.89
C PRO A 41 6.14 2.80 14.09
N SER A 42 6.42 2.59 12.80
CA SER A 42 5.62 1.70 11.95
C SER A 42 5.66 0.26 12.47
N PHE A 43 6.86 -0.24 12.80
CA PHE A 43 7.02 -1.56 13.38
C PHE A 43 6.26 -1.71 14.70
N GLY A 44 6.31 -0.70 15.57
CA GLY A 44 5.54 -0.69 16.81
C GLY A 44 4.04 -0.88 16.56
N ILE A 45 3.47 -0.13 15.61
CA ILE A 45 2.05 -0.24 15.24
C ILE A 45 1.74 -1.61 14.66
N TYR A 46 2.53 -2.07 13.69
CA TYR A 46 2.31 -3.38 13.06
C TYR A 46 2.46 -4.52 14.07
N ALA A 47 3.47 -4.50 14.94
CA ALA A 47 3.67 -5.53 15.95
C ALA A 47 2.53 -5.55 16.98
N SER A 48 2.05 -4.39 17.42
CA SER A 48 0.90 -4.30 18.34
C SER A 48 -0.39 -4.82 17.71
N LEU A 49 -0.68 -4.43 16.47
CA LEU A 49 -1.86 -4.92 15.75
C LEU A 49 -1.73 -6.43 15.42
N SER A 50 -0.53 -6.90 15.08
CA SER A 50 -0.23 -8.32 14.88
C SER A 50 -0.44 -9.13 16.16
N LEU A 51 -0.08 -8.60 17.32
CA LEU A 51 -0.33 -9.27 18.60
C LEU A 51 -1.83 -9.38 18.89
N GLY A 52 -2.58 -8.29 18.73
CA GLY A 52 -4.04 -8.32 18.90
C GLY A 52 -4.72 -9.29 17.93
N THR A 53 -4.27 -9.30 16.67
CA THR A 53 -4.79 -10.19 15.64
C THR A 53 -4.41 -11.64 15.89
N TYR A 54 -3.20 -11.92 16.40
CA TYR A 54 -2.78 -13.25 16.81
C TYR A 54 -3.67 -13.79 17.94
N LEU A 55 -3.93 -12.98 18.98
CA LEU A 55 -4.80 -13.39 20.09
C LEU A 55 -6.23 -13.67 19.60
N ALA A 56 -6.76 -12.83 18.71
CA ALA A 56 -8.06 -13.07 18.09
C ALA A 56 -8.08 -14.32 17.19
N ALA A 57 -7.01 -14.55 16.43
CA ALA A 57 -6.85 -15.71 15.56
C ALA A 57 -6.78 -17.01 16.38
N GLU A 58 -6.02 -17.02 17.48
CA GLU A 58 -5.90 -18.16 18.40
C GLU A 58 -7.25 -18.45 19.07
N ALA A 59 -7.95 -17.41 19.55
CA ALA A 59 -9.25 -17.55 20.20
C ALA A 59 -10.36 -18.06 19.26
N THR A 60 -10.25 -17.79 17.96
CA THR A 60 -11.27 -18.18 16.95
C THR A 60 -10.87 -19.36 16.08
N ASP A 61 -9.65 -19.88 16.24
CA ASP A 61 -8.98 -20.82 15.33
C ASP A 61 -8.97 -20.33 13.85
N ARG A 62 -8.78 -19.03 13.65
CA ARG A 62 -8.80 -18.37 12.32
C ARG A 62 -7.49 -17.66 12.02
N VAL A 63 -6.54 -18.37 11.41
CA VAL A 63 -5.24 -17.81 11.01
C VAL A 63 -5.41 -16.75 9.93
N GLU A 64 -6.46 -16.86 9.09
CA GLU A 64 -6.73 -15.93 8.00
C GLU A 64 -6.98 -14.48 8.47
N LEU A 65 -7.27 -14.25 9.76
CA LEU A 65 -7.43 -12.88 10.28
C LEU A 65 -6.19 -12.00 10.03
N LYS A 66 -4.99 -12.59 9.94
CA LYS A 66 -3.78 -11.86 9.55
C LYS A 66 -3.87 -11.27 8.13
N ASP A 67 -4.60 -11.92 7.23
CA ASP A 67 -4.77 -11.44 5.85
C ASP A 67 -5.71 -10.22 5.81
N TRP A 68 -6.58 -10.07 6.80
CA TRP A 68 -7.41 -8.88 6.99
C TRP A 68 -6.58 -7.73 7.57
N LEU A 69 -5.67 -8.08 8.48
CA LEU A 69 -4.73 -7.14 9.06
C LEU A 69 -3.82 -6.53 7.98
N TRP A 70 -3.38 -7.31 6.99
CA TRP A 70 -2.41 -6.89 5.98
C TRP A 70 -2.72 -5.53 5.31
N PRO A 71 -3.88 -5.33 4.65
CA PRO A 71 -4.21 -4.02 4.09
C PRO A 71 -4.67 -3.01 5.14
N SER A 72 -5.43 -3.44 6.16
CA SER A 72 -6.00 -2.51 7.15
C SER A 72 -4.94 -1.84 8.01
N ALA A 73 -3.89 -2.57 8.41
CA ALA A 73 -2.79 -2.03 9.18
C ALA A 73 -2.00 -0.98 8.39
N GLN A 74 -1.82 -1.16 7.08
CA GLN A 74 -1.12 -0.18 6.23
C GLN A 74 -1.89 1.14 6.15
N VAL A 75 -3.23 1.07 6.00
CA VAL A 75 -4.08 2.26 6.04
C VAL A 75 -4.00 2.93 7.42
N LEU A 76 -4.15 2.17 8.50
CA LEU A 76 -4.08 2.71 9.86
C LEU A 76 -2.72 3.36 10.14
N ASN A 77 -1.63 2.72 9.73
CA ASN A 77 -0.28 3.26 9.93
C ASN A 77 -0.07 4.55 9.12
N ALA A 78 -0.52 4.60 7.86
CA ALA A 78 -0.43 5.80 7.03
C ALA A 78 -1.18 6.99 7.64
N TRP A 79 -2.43 6.78 8.09
CA TRP A 79 -3.23 7.81 8.75
C TRP A 79 -2.69 8.22 10.11
N TRP A 80 -2.21 7.26 10.90
CA TRP A 80 -1.57 7.57 12.17
C TRP A 80 -0.33 8.44 11.96
N ILE A 81 0.52 8.13 10.99
CA ILE A 81 1.73 8.90 10.73
C ILE A 81 1.41 10.30 10.20
N ALA A 82 0.51 10.41 9.21
CA ALA A 82 0.14 11.69 8.60
C ALA A 82 -0.62 12.62 9.56
N VAL A 83 -1.51 12.06 10.36
CA VAL A 83 -2.53 12.83 11.09
C VAL A 83 -2.47 12.56 12.58
N GLY A 84 -2.61 11.29 13.01
CA GLY A 84 -2.74 10.95 14.42
C GLY A 84 -1.53 11.34 15.28
N ARG A 85 -0.32 11.12 14.78
CA ARG A 85 0.94 11.41 15.46
C ARG A 85 1.17 12.93 15.59
N PRO A 86 1.06 13.77 14.55
CA PRO A 86 1.13 15.22 14.72
C PRO A 86 0.05 15.77 15.64
N MET A 87 -1.19 15.29 15.54
CA MET A 87 -2.28 15.69 16.44
C MET A 87 -1.92 15.39 17.91
N HIS A 88 -1.45 14.17 18.19
CA HIS A 88 -1.12 13.74 19.55
C HIS A 88 0.16 14.40 20.10
N MET A 89 1.21 14.54 19.30
CA MET A 89 2.50 15.07 19.77
C MET A 89 2.51 16.60 19.92
N HIS A 90 1.68 17.32 19.16
CA HIS A 90 1.67 18.78 19.12
C HIS A 90 0.34 19.39 19.58
N ASP A 91 -0.61 18.57 20.01
CA ASP A 91 -1.95 19.00 20.46
C ASP A 91 -2.67 19.87 19.43
N LEU A 92 -2.59 19.46 18.15
CA LEU A 92 -3.16 20.19 17.02
C LEU A 92 -4.52 19.63 16.62
N PRO A 93 -5.47 20.49 16.21
CA PRO A 93 -6.72 20.01 15.65
C PRO A 93 -6.51 19.40 14.26
N PHE A 94 -7.39 18.47 13.88
CA PHE A 94 -7.34 17.78 12.59
C PHE A 94 -7.24 18.73 11.39
N SER A 95 -8.01 19.83 11.39
CA SER A 95 -8.03 20.80 10.29
C SER A 95 -6.66 21.43 10.03
N THR A 96 -5.90 21.72 11.09
CA THR A 96 -4.55 22.29 10.97
C THR A 96 -3.58 21.27 10.41
N VAL A 97 -3.62 20.03 10.91
CA VAL A 97 -2.73 18.96 10.43
C VAL A 97 -3.04 18.61 8.98
N TRP A 98 -4.32 18.43 8.64
CA TRP A 98 -4.77 18.14 7.28
C TRP A 98 -4.50 19.30 6.31
N GLY A 99 -4.70 20.54 6.76
CA GLY A 99 -4.41 21.74 5.98
C GLY A 99 -2.92 21.89 5.65
N ALA A 100 -2.04 21.47 6.56
CA ALA A 100 -0.59 21.53 6.37
C ALA A 100 -0.03 20.49 5.39
N GLN A 101 -0.78 19.42 5.09
CA GLN A 101 -0.36 18.40 4.12
C GLN A 101 -0.40 18.97 2.70
N SER A 102 0.67 18.72 1.94
CA SER A 102 0.74 18.98 0.51
C SER A 102 -0.32 18.19 -0.25
N TRP A 103 -0.62 18.64 -1.47
CA TRP A 103 -1.53 17.93 -2.34
C TRP A 103 -1.06 16.49 -2.65
N THR A 104 0.24 16.30 -2.92
CA THR A 104 0.82 14.98 -3.17
C THR A 104 0.63 14.03 -1.98
N GLU A 105 0.78 14.49 -0.73
CA GLU A 105 0.54 13.67 0.46
C GLU A 105 -0.93 13.28 0.62
N LYS A 106 -1.86 14.20 0.32
CA LYS A 106 -3.31 13.92 0.31
C LYS A 106 -3.69 12.90 -0.75
N VAL A 107 -3.10 13.00 -1.95
CA VAL A 107 -3.27 12.01 -3.03
C VAL A 107 -2.73 10.65 -2.58
N LEU A 108 -1.53 10.61 -2.01
CA LEU A 108 -0.90 9.38 -1.52
C LEU A 108 -1.76 8.68 -0.46
N LEU A 109 -2.23 9.41 0.56
CA LEU A 109 -3.13 8.89 1.59
C LEU A 109 -4.45 8.37 1.00
N SER A 110 -5.00 9.09 0.02
CA SER A 110 -6.24 8.69 -0.67
C SER A 110 -6.03 7.38 -1.44
N CYS A 111 -4.94 7.25 -2.20
CA CYS A 111 -4.60 6.04 -2.92
C CYS A 111 -4.39 4.84 -1.98
N VAL A 112 -3.63 5.00 -0.89
CA VAL A 112 -3.43 3.96 0.13
C VAL A 112 -4.77 3.53 0.75
N THR A 113 -5.65 4.49 1.05
CA THR A 113 -6.96 4.22 1.63
C THR A 113 -7.86 3.47 0.65
N ILE A 114 -7.99 3.96 -0.60
CA ILE A 114 -8.82 3.33 -1.64
C ILE A 114 -8.36 1.89 -1.90
N TRP A 115 -7.05 1.67 -2.08
CA TRP A 115 -6.49 0.35 -2.30
C TRP A 115 -6.67 -0.56 -1.08
N GLY A 116 -6.24 -0.12 0.10
CA GLY A 116 -6.25 -0.93 1.32
C GLY A 116 -7.66 -1.29 1.75
N THR A 117 -8.59 -0.34 1.70
CA THR A 117 -10.00 -0.59 2.03
C THR A 117 -10.64 -1.57 1.04
N ARG A 118 -10.40 -1.44 -0.27
CA ARG A 118 -10.87 -2.41 -1.27
C ARG A 118 -10.34 -3.82 -0.99
N LEU A 119 -9.03 -3.94 -0.78
CA LEU A 119 -8.38 -5.22 -0.55
C LEU A 119 -8.88 -5.86 0.75
N PHE A 120 -9.02 -5.08 1.82
CA PHE A 120 -9.62 -5.52 3.09
C PHE A 120 -11.03 -6.08 2.88
N PHE A 121 -11.92 -5.32 2.25
CA PHE A 121 -13.29 -5.76 1.99
C PHE A 121 -13.34 -7.04 1.16
N ARG A 122 -12.48 -7.15 0.15
CA ARG A 122 -12.41 -8.32 -0.72
C ARG A 122 -11.94 -9.57 0.02
N ILE A 123 -10.98 -9.46 0.92
CA ILE A 123 -10.49 -10.57 1.74
C ILE A 123 -11.53 -10.94 2.80
N ALA A 124 -12.02 -9.95 3.55
CA ALA A 124 -13.01 -10.15 4.61
C ALA A 124 -14.31 -10.76 4.06
N ALA A 125 -14.88 -10.24 2.97
CA ALA A 125 -16.10 -10.78 2.38
C ALA A 125 -15.94 -12.24 1.95
N ARG A 126 -14.79 -12.60 1.37
CA ARG A 126 -14.48 -13.98 0.96
C ARG A 126 -14.34 -14.91 2.17
N SER A 127 -13.63 -14.46 3.20
CA SER A 127 -13.39 -15.21 4.42
C SER A 127 -14.69 -15.44 5.21
N LEU A 128 -15.56 -14.42 5.27
CA LEU A 128 -16.89 -14.49 5.85
C LEU A 128 -17.81 -15.44 5.07
N THR A 129 -17.86 -15.30 3.74
CA THR A 129 -18.67 -16.18 2.87
C THR A 129 -18.24 -17.65 2.99
N ARG A 130 -16.93 -17.90 3.13
CA ARG A 130 -16.40 -19.25 3.30
C ARG A 130 -16.67 -19.83 4.69
N GLY A 131 -16.82 -19.00 5.72
CA GLY A 131 -17.08 -19.42 7.10
C GLY A 131 -15.93 -20.16 7.79
N LYS A 132 -14.80 -20.39 7.10
CA LYS A 132 -13.57 -21.02 7.62
C LYS A 132 -12.33 -20.43 6.97
N ASP A 133 -11.16 -20.76 7.53
CA ASP A 133 -9.87 -20.36 6.98
C ASP A 133 -9.69 -20.76 5.51
N ASP A 134 -8.81 -20.05 4.84
CA ASP A 134 -8.33 -20.48 3.53
C ASP A 134 -7.62 -21.83 3.64
N SER A 135 -7.89 -22.72 2.70
CA SER A 135 -7.31 -24.06 2.63
C SER A 135 -5.78 -24.07 2.70
N ARG A 136 -5.10 -22.97 2.35
CA ARG A 136 -3.64 -22.86 2.49
C ARG A 136 -3.16 -22.94 3.95
N TYR A 137 -4.03 -22.68 4.93
CA TYR A 137 -3.69 -22.76 6.35
C TYR A 137 -3.98 -24.13 6.97
N ASP A 138 -4.75 -24.99 6.30
CA ASP A 138 -5.14 -26.30 6.83
C ASP A 138 -3.93 -27.19 7.14
N ALA A 139 -2.87 -27.10 6.33
CA ALA A 139 -1.64 -27.86 6.53
C ALA A 139 -0.82 -27.30 7.70
N VAL A 140 -0.66 -25.98 7.78
CA VAL A 140 0.18 -25.33 8.79
C VAL A 140 -0.41 -25.49 10.20
N LYS A 141 -1.75 -25.43 10.33
CA LYS A 141 -2.43 -25.61 11.62
C LYS A 141 -2.28 -27.01 12.22
N LYS A 142 -1.91 -28.03 11.41
CA LYS A 142 -1.70 -29.40 11.89
C LYS A 142 -0.35 -29.58 12.60
N GLU A 143 0.54 -28.61 12.52
CA GLU A 143 1.84 -28.69 13.19
C GLU A 143 1.70 -28.69 14.72
N PRO A 144 2.41 -29.57 15.45
CA PRO A 144 2.28 -29.65 16.91
C PRO A 144 2.61 -28.34 17.62
N GLY A 145 1.67 -27.79 18.41
CA GLY A 145 1.89 -26.51 19.08
C GLY A 145 1.99 -25.32 18.12
N PHE A 146 1.29 -25.39 16.98
CA PHE A 146 1.17 -24.31 15.98
C PHE A 146 0.96 -22.94 16.62
N TRP A 147 -0.09 -22.76 17.43
CA TRP A 147 -0.44 -21.47 18.01
C TRP A 147 0.68 -20.86 18.87
N LYS A 148 1.35 -21.66 19.70
CA LYS A 148 2.50 -21.23 20.52
C LYS A 148 3.65 -20.63 19.71
N ARG A 149 3.81 -21.07 18.46
CA ARG A 149 4.88 -20.62 17.56
C ARG A 149 4.41 -19.57 16.56
N ALA A 150 3.12 -19.56 16.23
CA ALA A 150 2.53 -18.77 15.15
C ALA A 150 2.81 -17.26 15.30
N PHE A 151 2.80 -16.71 16.52
CA PHE A 151 3.14 -15.30 16.72
C PHE A 151 4.55 -14.98 16.20
N GLY A 152 5.56 -15.77 16.59
CA GLY A 152 6.95 -15.57 16.20
C GLY A 152 7.29 -16.00 14.76
N THR A 153 6.52 -16.92 14.17
CA THR A 153 6.82 -17.47 12.84
C THR A 153 5.95 -16.93 11.72
N ILE A 154 4.78 -16.35 12.03
CA ILE A 154 3.82 -15.85 11.04
C ILE A 154 3.51 -14.37 11.30
N PHE A 155 2.95 -14.02 12.46
CA PHE A 155 2.39 -12.69 12.69
C PHE A 155 3.46 -11.59 12.87
N LEU A 156 4.52 -11.86 13.62
CA LEU A 156 5.61 -10.90 13.85
C LEU A 156 6.51 -10.72 12.61
N PRO A 157 6.88 -11.78 11.87
CA PRO A 157 7.57 -11.61 10.59
C PRO A 157 6.77 -10.79 9.57
N GLU A 158 5.45 -10.97 9.49
CA GLU A 158 4.60 -10.14 8.62
C GLU A 158 4.62 -8.66 9.06
N ALA A 159 4.65 -8.37 10.37
CA ALA A 159 4.81 -6.99 10.85
C ALA A 159 6.14 -6.36 10.42
N LEU A 160 7.25 -7.13 10.44
CA LEU A 160 8.55 -6.65 9.95
C LEU A 160 8.50 -6.37 8.44
N VAL A 161 7.88 -7.26 7.66
CA VAL A 161 7.73 -7.10 6.22
C VAL A 161 6.87 -5.87 5.89
N LEU A 162 5.73 -5.69 6.57
CA LEU A 162 4.86 -4.51 6.41
C LEU A 162 5.58 -3.19 6.74
N THR A 163 6.48 -3.21 7.73
CA THR A 163 7.32 -2.06 8.06
C THR A 163 8.14 -1.59 6.88
N ILE A 164 8.70 -2.51 6.09
CA ILE A 164 9.50 -2.20 4.91
C ILE A 164 8.60 -1.83 3.73
N ILE A 165 7.54 -2.63 3.48
CA ILE A 165 6.61 -2.42 2.36
C ILE A 165 5.97 -1.03 2.42
N SER A 166 5.66 -0.55 3.62
CA SER A 166 4.99 0.74 3.80
C SER A 166 5.88 1.98 3.74
N LEU A 167 7.19 1.82 3.58
CA LEU A 167 8.14 2.95 3.46
C LEU A 167 7.73 4.01 2.43
N PRO A 168 7.29 3.67 1.19
CA PRO A 168 6.95 4.66 0.16
C PRO A 168 5.86 5.65 0.55
N PHE A 169 4.96 5.26 1.45
CA PHE A 169 3.83 6.07 1.87
C PHE A 169 3.83 6.42 3.36
N THR A 170 4.92 6.14 4.07
CA THR A 170 5.10 6.53 5.48
C THR A 170 6.31 7.43 5.68
N ALA A 171 7.40 7.22 4.93
CA ALA A 171 8.59 8.07 4.98
C ALA A 171 8.35 9.53 4.50
N PRO A 172 7.64 9.79 3.38
CA PRO A 172 7.35 11.18 2.98
C PRO A 172 6.60 11.98 4.05
N LEU A 173 5.77 11.31 4.87
CA LEU A 173 4.93 11.96 5.87
C LEU A 173 5.69 12.38 7.14
N THR A 174 6.98 12.02 7.29
CA THR A 174 7.77 12.28 8.50
C THR A 174 9.09 13.00 8.26
N ILE A 175 9.64 12.95 7.05
CA ILE A 175 10.94 13.52 6.71
C ILE A 175 10.74 14.90 6.11
N GLY A 176 11.45 15.93 6.61
CA GLY A 176 11.17 17.34 6.30
C GLY A 176 12.02 18.02 5.21
N ASN A 177 12.84 17.29 4.45
CA ASN A 177 13.67 17.87 3.39
C ASN A 177 13.56 17.13 2.04
N THR A 178 13.19 17.85 0.99
CA THR A 178 13.35 17.39 -0.40
C THR A 178 14.81 17.53 -0.82
N THR A 179 15.38 16.47 -1.39
CA THR A 179 16.76 16.46 -1.91
C THR A 179 16.84 16.79 -3.41
N LEU A 180 15.72 16.71 -4.13
CA LEU A 180 15.62 17.02 -5.56
C LEU A 180 14.98 18.40 -5.80
N ALA A 181 15.76 19.35 -6.33
CA ALA A 181 15.24 20.61 -6.84
C ALA A 181 14.64 20.40 -8.24
N LEU A 182 13.42 19.86 -8.31
CA LEU A 182 12.65 19.77 -9.55
C LEU A 182 11.73 20.98 -9.70
N GLY A 183 11.51 21.42 -10.94
CA GLY A 183 10.51 22.44 -11.25
C GLY A 183 9.08 21.91 -11.08
N GLU A 184 8.12 22.81 -10.87
CA GLU A 184 6.68 22.53 -10.75
C GLU A 184 6.15 21.59 -11.84
N ASP A 185 6.50 21.85 -13.11
CA ASP A 185 6.06 21.02 -14.26
C ASP A 185 6.55 19.58 -14.15
N ALA A 186 7.78 19.37 -13.69
CA ALA A 186 8.35 18.04 -13.50
C ALA A 186 7.65 17.32 -12.34
N LEU A 187 7.36 18.02 -11.24
CA LEU A 187 6.62 17.44 -10.11
C LEU A 187 5.20 17.05 -10.52
N ASN A 188 4.52 17.88 -11.31
CA ASN A 188 3.20 17.59 -11.85
C ASN A 188 3.22 16.36 -12.78
N ALA A 189 4.21 16.25 -13.67
CA ALA A 189 4.37 15.09 -14.54
C ALA A 189 4.65 13.79 -13.75
N ILE A 190 5.51 13.85 -12.72
CA ILE A 190 5.78 12.69 -11.85
C ILE A 190 4.52 12.31 -11.07
N ARG A 191 3.76 13.28 -10.56
CA ARG A 191 2.49 13.01 -9.86
C ARG A 191 1.49 12.32 -10.79
N ALA A 192 1.31 12.84 -12.01
CA ALA A 192 0.45 12.24 -13.02
C ALA A 192 0.92 10.81 -13.38
N LEU A 193 2.22 10.58 -13.51
CA LEU A 193 2.75 9.23 -13.73
C LEU A 193 2.44 8.28 -12.56
N GLY A 194 2.61 8.75 -11.32
CA GLY A 194 2.27 7.99 -10.11
C GLY A 194 0.78 7.65 -10.03
N VAL A 195 -0.09 8.63 -10.24
CA VAL A 195 -1.55 8.43 -10.27
C VAL A 195 -1.95 7.48 -11.41
N GLY A 196 -1.36 7.63 -12.59
CA GLY A 196 -1.63 6.75 -13.74
C GLY A 196 -1.21 5.31 -13.46
N LEU A 197 -0.03 5.11 -12.84
CA LEU A 197 0.45 3.80 -12.43
C LEU A 197 -0.44 3.17 -11.36
N PHE A 198 -0.92 3.96 -10.40
CA PHE A 198 -1.91 3.54 -9.41
C PHE A 198 -3.20 3.08 -10.09
N GLY A 199 -3.75 3.87 -11.02
CA GLY A 199 -4.99 3.56 -11.73
C GLY A 199 -4.89 2.28 -12.57
N ILE A 200 -3.75 2.05 -13.24
CA ILE A 200 -3.44 0.80 -13.95
C ILE A 200 -3.43 -0.38 -12.97
N GLY A 201 -2.69 -0.27 -11.87
CA GLY A 201 -2.56 -1.34 -10.89
C GLY A 201 -3.88 -1.69 -10.20
N PHE A 202 -4.59 -0.65 -9.74
CA PHE A 202 -5.90 -0.78 -9.11
C PHE A 202 -6.94 -1.34 -10.09
N GLY A 203 -6.94 -0.88 -11.34
CA GLY A 203 -7.79 -1.40 -12.41
C GLY A 203 -7.56 -2.89 -12.66
N LEU A 204 -6.30 -3.33 -12.73
CA LEU A 204 -5.96 -4.75 -12.84
C LEU A 204 -6.50 -5.57 -11.68
N GLU A 205 -6.31 -5.12 -10.44
CA GLU A 205 -6.84 -5.81 -9.26
C GLU A 205 -8.36 -5.95 -9.30
N VAL A 206 -9.08 -4.85 -9.55
CA VAL A 206 -10.54 -4.82 -9.59
C VAL A 206 -11.08 -5.72 -10.70
N LEU A 207 -10.52 -5.62 -11.90
CA LEU A 207 -10.95 -6.42 -13.05
C LEU A 207 -10.63 -7.90 -12.84
N ALA A 208 -9.43 -8.22 -12.33
CA ALA A 208 -9.02 -9.60 -12.06
C ALA A 208 -9.96 -10.26 -11.05
N ASP A 209 -10.23 -9.59 -9.93
CA ASP A 209 -11.11 -10.08 -8.89
C ASP A 209 -12.55 -10.25 -9.37
N THR A 210 -13.06 -9.28 -10.13
CA THR A 210 -14.43 -9.31 -10.65
C THR A 210 -14.60 -10.44 -11.65
N GLN A 211 -13.69 -10.56 -12.62
CA GLN A 211 -13.72 -11.64 -13.62
C GLN A 211 -13.59 -13.01 -12.98
N LEU A 212 -12.70 -13.16 -11.98
CA LEU A 212 -12.54 -14.43 -11.28
C LEU A 212 -13.80 -14.82 -10.50
N GLU A 213 -14.48 -13.85 -9.88
CA GLU A 213 -15.72 -14.12 -9.12
C GLU A 213 -16.89 -14.48 -10.04
N LEU A 214 -17.03 -13.81 -11.18
CA LEU A 214 -18.01 -14.18 -12.21
C LEU A 214 -17.73 -15.59 -12.73
N HIS A 215 -16.47 -15.89 -13.07
CA HIS A 215 -16.04 -17.18 -13.59
C HIS A 215 -16.23 -18.34 -12.59
N ARG A 216 -16.12 -18.08 -11.28
CA ARG A 216 -16.37 -19.09 -10.22
C ARG A 216 -17.79 -19.64 -10.24
N ARG A 217 -18.76 -18.94 -10.86
CA ARG A 217 -20.14 -19.42 -11.00
C ARG A 217 -20.27 -20.50 -12.09
N GLU A 218 -19.35 -20.52 -13.06
CA GLU A 218 -19.40 -21.41 -14.23
C GLU A 218 -18.61 -22.72 -14.03
N ARG A 219 -17.69 -22.77 -13.05
CA ARG A 219 -16.94 -23.91 -12.45
C ARG A 219 -16.23 -24.94 -13.36
N THR A 220 -16.39 -24.93 -14.67
CA THR A 220 -15.85 -25.99 -15.55
C THR A 220 -14.39 -25.80 -15.94
N HIS A 221 -13.91 -24.57 -16.14
CA HIS A 221 -12.55 -24.29 -16.62
C HIS A 221 -11.77 -23.32 -15.72
N LEU A 222 -10.47 -23.15 -15.97
CA LEU A 222 -9.69 -22.05 -15.39
C LEU A 222 -10.07 -20.71 -16.02
N CYS A 223 -10.10 -19.65 -15.21
CA CYS A 223 -10.27 -18.28 -15.70
C CYS A 223 -9.00 -17.87 -16.45
N ARG A 224 -9.09 -17.79 -17.78
CA ARG A 224 -7.98 -17.43 -18.69
C ARG A 224 -8.37 -16.35 -19.70
N HIS A 225 -9.52 -15.72 -19.49
CA HIS A 225 -10.03 -14.64 -20.33
C HIS A 225 -9.88 -13.30 -19.61
N GLY A 226 -10.13 -12.19 -20.31
CA GLY A 226 -10.10 -10.90 -19.65
C GLY A 226 -8.68 -10.44 -19.33
N VAL A 227 -8.49 -9.81 -18.17
CA VAL A 227 -7.14 -9.45 -17.71
C VAL A 227 -6.30 -10.70 -17.36
N TRP A 228 -6.95 -11.86 -17.15
CA TRP A 228 -6.26 -13.14 -16.97
C TRP A 228 -5.66 -13.69 -18.28
N SER A 229 -5.97 -13.13 -19.45
CA SER A 229 -5.23 -13.49 -20.67
C SER A 229 -3.86 -12.81 -20.72
N LEU A 230 -3.70 -11.66 -20.07
CA LEU A 230 -2.46 -10.88 -20.07
C LEU A 230 -1.32 -11.60 -19.32
N VAL A 231 -1.63 -12.05 -18.10
CA VAL A 231 -0.70 -12.72 -17.17
C VAL A 231 -1.48 -13.70 -16.30
N ARG A 232 -0.79 -14.66 -15.67
CA ARG A 232 -1.49 -15.64 -14.81
C ARG A 232 -2.02 -15.09 -13.50
N HIS A 233 -1.40 -14.04 -12.96
CA HIS A 233 -1.82 -13.40 -11.71
C HIS A 233 -1.94 -11.89 -11.88
N PRO A 234 -2.94 -11.40 -12.64
CA PRO A 234 -3.12 -9.98 -12.93
C PRO A 234 -3.38 -9.16 -11.66
N ASN A 235 -3.99 -9.76 -10.64
CA ASN A 235 -4.16 -9.16 -9.32
C ASN A 235 -2.82 -8.91 -8.60
N TYR A 236 -1.83 -9.81 -8.70
CA TYR A 236 -0.52 -9.58 -8.09
C TYR A 236 0.35 -8.59 -8.88
N LEU A 237 0.21 -8.59 -10.21
CA LEU A 237 0.77 -7.52 -11.03
C LEU A 237 0.16 -6.17 -10.63
N GLY A 238 -1.16 -6.10 -10.49
CA GLY A 238 -1.87 -4.90 -10.05
C GLY A 238 -1.36 -4.37 -8.72
N ASP A 239 -1.26 -5.23 -7.71
CA ASP A 239 -0.74 -4.88 -6.39
C ASP A 239 0.71 -4.37 -6.43
N THR A 240 1.54 -4.99 -7.28
CA THR A 240 2.91 -4.51 -7.51
C THR A 240 2.92 -3.11 -8.10
N LEU A 241 2.13 -2.86 -9.15
CA LEU A 241 2.05 -1.53 -9.77
C LEU A 241 1.51 -0.48 -8.80
N VAL A 242 0.54 -0.83 -7.95
CA VAL A 242 0.07 0.05 -6.86
C VAL A 242 1.22 0.39 -5.91
N HIS A 243 2.00 -0.56 -5.43
CA HIS A 243 3.10 -0.26 -4.51
C HIS A 243 4.24 0.54 -5.17
N PHE A 244 4.54 0.28 -6.46
CA PHE A 244 5.46 1.11 -7.22
C PHE A 244 4.93 2.54 -7.42
N SER A 245 3.61 2.70 -7.59
CA SER A 245 2.97 4.01 -7.73
C SER A 245 3.20 4.91 -6.51
N PHE A 246 3.21 4.34 -5.30
CA PHE A 246 3.50 5.09 -4.08
C PHE A 246 4.93 5.63 -4.07
N THR A 247 5.89 4.88 -4.62
CA THR A 247 7.26 5.37 -4.77
C THR A 247 7.36 6.48 -5.82
N VAL A 248 6.64 6.38 -6.93
CA VAL A 248 6.60 7.45 -7.94
C VAL A 248 5.92 8.70 -7.37
N LEU A 249 4.81 8.57 -6.63
CA LEU A 249 4.18 9.69 -5.94
C LEU A 249 5.11 10.32 -4.89
N ASN A 250 5.90 9.52 -4.18
CA ASN A 250 6.94 10.02 -3.29
C ASN A 250 7.99 10.86 -4.03
N MET A 251 8.37 10.49 -5.27
CA MET A 251 9.28 11.29 -6.11
C MET A 251 8.71 12.67 -6.47
N ALA A 252 7.38 12.79 -6.60
CA ALA A 252 6.70 14.08 -6.79
C ALA A 252 6.61 14.93 -5.51
N GLY A 253 7.18 14.44 -4.41
CA GLY A 253 7.32 15.16 -3.16
C GLY A 253 8.74 15.02 -2.62
N MET A 254 8.89 14.26 -1.53
CA MET A 254 10.12 14.20 -0.75
C MET A 254 10.87 12.91 -1.07
N TRP A 255 11.77 12.96 -2.05
CA TRP A 255 12.50 11.78 -2.50
C TRP A 255 13.53 11.29 -1.47
N ASN A 256 13.45 10.00 -1.17
CA ASN A 256 14.48 9.26 -0.45
C ASN A 256 14.65 7.87 -1.08
N PRO A 257 15.83 7.50 -1.64
CA PRO A 257 16.02 6.22 -2.30
C PRO A 257 15.67 4.99 -1.47
N THR A 258 15.76 5.07 -0.13
CA THR A 258 15.41 4.00 0.79
C THR A 258 13.95 3.55 0.65
N VAL A 259 13.06 4.42 0.15
CA VAL A 259 11.67 4.06 -0.10
C VAL A 259 11.51 2.98 -1.18
N LEU A 260 12.48 2.79 -2.08
CA LEU A 260 12.45 1.71 -3.08
C LEU A 260 12.48 0.31 -2.44
N LEU A 261 12.97 0.19 -1.20
CA LEU A 261 12.93 -1.08 -0.47
C LEU A 261 11.49 -1.58 -0.29
N GLY A 262 10.50 -0.69 -0.22
CA GLY A 262 9.09 -1.04 -0.09
C GLY A 262 8.53 -1.86 -1.26
N PRO A 263 8.45 -1.31 -2.50
CA PRO A 263 7.94 -2.06 -3.65
C PRO A 263 8.82 -3.28 -4.00
N ILE A 264 10.13 -3.23 -3.76
CA ILE A 264 11.01 -4.39 -3.94
C ILE A 264 10.63 -5.51 -2.96
N MET A 265 10.44 -5.19 -1.68
CA MET A 265 10.00 -6.16 -0.67
C MET A 265 8.60 -6.69 -0.99
N ASN A 266 7.68 -5.84 -1.43
CA ASN A 266 6.34 -6.27 -1.83
C ASN A 266 6.39 -7.26 -3.00
N TYR A 267 7.17 -6.94 -4.05
CA TYR A 267 7.37 -7.82 -5.19
C TYR A 267 7.98 -9.17 -4.78
N ILE A 268 9.02 -9.17 -3.93
CA ILE A 268 9.64 -10.40 -3.43
C ILE A 268 8.64 -11.23 -2.61
N PHE A 269 7.86 -10.60 -1.73
CA PHE A 269 6.89 -11.26 -0.88
C PHE A 269 5.78 -11.94 -1.71
N LEU A 270 5.23 -11.23 -2.71
CA LEU A 270 4.23 -11.76 -3.63
C LEU A 270 4.79 -12.90 -4.50
N ARG A 271 6.07 -12.83 -4.91
CA ARG A 271 6.65 -13.82 -5.82
C ARG A 271 7.15 -15.09 -5.12
N LEU A 272 7.70 -14.94 -3.92
CA LEU A 272 8.49 -16.01 -3.31
C LEU A 272 7.86 -16.59 -2.05
N VAL A 273 7.07 -15.80 -1.30
CA VAL A 273 6.58 -16.19 0.02
C VAL A 273 5.09 -16.55 -0.05
N GLY A 274 4.22 -15.58 -0.32
CA GLY A 274 2.78 -15.71 -0.07
C GLY A 274 1.87 -15.58 -1.29
N GLY A 275 2.40 -15.20 -2.46
CA GLY A 275 1.59 -14.92 -3.66
C GLY A 275 1.61 -16.04 -4.71
N ASP A 276 2.22 -15.79 -5.87
CA ASP A 276 2.04 -16.62 -7.08
C ASP A 276 2.51 -18.07 -6.89
N LYS A 277 3.70 -18.28 -6.35
CA LYS A 277 4.29 -19.61 -6.14
C LYS A 277 3.47 -20.48 -5.18
N GLN A 278 3.05 -19.95 -4.03
CA GLN A 278 2.26 -20.69 -3.05
C GLN A 278 0.86 -20.99 -3.60
N THR A 279 0.25 -20.02 -4.27
CA THR A 279 -1.08 -20.18 -4.88
C THR A 279 -1.06 -21.24 -5.98
N GLU A 280 -0.09 -21.21 -6.89
CA GLU A 280 0.05 -22.23 -7.94
C GLU A 280 0.35 -23.61 -7.36
N ALA A 281 1.21 -23.71 -6.33
CA ALA A 281 1.49 -24.99 -5.67
C ALA A 281 0.23 -25.60 -5.04
N SER A 282 -0.54 -24.81 -4.30
CA SER A 282 -1.82 -25.24 -3.71
C SER A 282 -2.86 -25.60 -4.79
N GLN A 283 -2.92 -24.86 -5.89
CA GLN A 283 -3.80 -25.20 -7.02
C GLN A 283 -3.42 -26.53 -7.68
N LEU A 284 -2.12 -26.75 -7.94
CA LEU A 284 -1.64 -27.99 -8.54
C LEU A 284 -1.97 -29.21 -7.66
N GLU A 285 -1.75 -29.11 -6.35
CA GLU A 285 -2.05 -30.19 -5.41
C GLU A 285 -3.55 -30.53 -5.38
N ARG A 286 -4.42 -29.51 -5.34
CA ARG A 286 -5.87 -29.68 -5.36
C ARG A 286 -6.39 -30.23 -6.68
N TYR A 287 -5.91 -29.71 -7.82
CA TYR A 287 -6.38 -30.15 -9.13
C TYR A 287 -5.85 -31.55 -9.49
N LYS A 288 -4.66 -31.92 -9.03
CA LYS A 288 -4.11 -33.28 -9.25
C LYS A 288 -5.02 -34.36 -8.65
N SER A 289 -5.63 -34.09 -7.51
CA SER A 289 -6.51 -35.05 -6.80
C SER A 289 -7.99 -34.91 -7.15
N GLY A 290 -8.46 -33.70 -7.51
CA GLY A 290 -9.89 -33.41 -7.64
C GLY A 290 -10.38 -32.92 -9.00
N ASP A 291 -9.50 -32.49 -9.93
CA ASP A 291 -9.92 -31.94 -11.23
C ASP A 291 -8.81 -32.06 -12.30
N PRO A 292 -8.70 -33.23 -12.98
CA PRO A 292 -7.66 -33.48 -13.98
C PRO A 292 -7.70 -32.50 -15.16
N LEU A 293 -8.88 -32.00 -15.51
CA LEU A 293 -9.05 -31.02 -16.58
C LEU A 293 -8.36 -29.71 -16.21
N LYS A 294 -8.66 -29.14 -15.04
CA LYS A 294 -8.00 -27.91 -14.56
C LYS A 294 -6.51 -28.11 -14.31
N TYR A 295 -6.10 -29.31 -13.88
CA TYR A 295 -4.68 -29.64 -13.76
C TYR A 295 -3.95 -29.50 -15.10
N ASN A 296 -4.48 -30.14 -16.15
CA ASN A 296 -3.89 -30.07 -17.48
C ASN A 296 -3.90 -28.65 -18.04
N GLN A 297 -4.99 -27.90 -17.86
CA GLN A 297 -5.06 -26.48 -18.25
C GLN A 297 -4.00 -25.64 -17.53
N LEU A 298 -3.80 -25.83 -16.22
CA LEU A 298 -2.81 -25.08 -15.45
C LEU A 298 -1.39 -25.40 -15.91
N VAL A 299 -1.09 -26.68 -16.16
CA VAL A 299 0.23 -27.10 -16.66
C VAL A 299 0.54 -26.52 -18.03
N GLN A 300 -0.44 -26.49 -18.95
CA GLN A 300 -0.27 -25.85 -20.26
C GLN A 300 -0.09 -24.33 -20.14
N TRP A 301 -0.96 -23.66 -19.39
CA TRP A 301 -0.91 -22.21 -19.21
C TRP A 301 0.39 -21.74 -18.53
N ARG A 302 1.00 -22.60 -17.70
CA ARG A 302 2.32 -22.35 -17.11
C ARG A 302 3.45 -22.29 -18.13
N LYS A 303 3.33 -23.01 -19.25
CA LYS A 303 4.32 -23.04 -20.34
C LYS A 303 4.15 -21.87 -21.31
N GLU A 304 2.90 -21.44 -21.55
CA GLU A 304 2.56 -20.49 -22.61
C GLU A 304 2.64 -19.02 -22.17
N ASN A 305 2.33 -18.75 -20.90
CA ASN A 305 2.25 -17.40 -20.36
C ASN A 305 3.32 -17.18 -19.28
N ASN A 306 3.59 -15.92 -18.95
CA ASN A 306 4.36 -15.57 -17.76
C ASN A 306 3.41 -15.53 -16.55
N SER A 307 3.90 -15.81 -15.33
CA SER A 307 3.06 -15.66 -14.15
C SER A 307 2.72 -14.20 -13.83
N PHE A 308 3.57 -13.25 -14.23
CA PHE A 308 3.59 -11.91 -13.64
C PHE A 308 3.79 -10.75 -14.62
N TRP A 309 4.63 -10.90 -15.63
CA TRP A 309 4.88 -9.84 -16.62
C TRP A 309 4.31 -10.21 -17.99
N PRO A 310 3.46 -9.36 -18.61
CA PRO A 310 2.84 -9.68 -19.89
C PRO A 310 3.91 -9.80 -20.98
N ALA A 311 3.70 -10.70 -21.93
CA ALA A 311 4.51 -10.70 -23.15
C ALA A 311 4.15 -9.47 -24.00
N LEU A 312 5.09 -8.97 -24.81
CA LEU A 312 4.87 -7.77 -25.63
C LEU A 312 3.62 -7.88 -26.53
N ARG A 313 3.31 -9.08 -27.03
CA ARG A 313 2.09 -9.34 -27.81
C ARG A 313 0.80 -9.11 -27.02
N GLU A 314 0.80 -9.38 -25.72
CA GLU A 314 -0.39 -9.27 -24.86
C GLU A 314 -0.72 -7.80 -24.57
N LEU A 315 0.28 -6.91 -24.69
CA LEU A 315 0.11 -5.47 -24.53
C LEU A 315 -0.74 -4.84 -25.64
N ALA A 316 -0.91 -5.51 -26.78
CA ALA A 316 -1.79 -5.09 -27.86
C ALA A 316 -3.25 -5.53 -27.67
N SER A 317 -3.60 -6.16 -26.55
CA SER A 317 -4.96 -6.67 -26.32
C SER A 317 -5.93 -5.57 -25.85
N PRO A 318 -7.25 -5.73 -26.10
CA PRO A 318 -8.27 -4.80 -25.59
C PRO A 318 -8.23 -4.60 -24.07
N TRP A 319 -7.83 -5.64 -23.32
CA TRP A 319 -7.72 -5.57 -21.87
C TRP A 319 -6.52 -4.76 -21.40
N ALA A 320 -5.40 -4.79 -22.15
CA ALA A 320 -4.29 -3.89 -21.89
C ALA A 320 -4.71 -2.42 -22.07
N PHE A 321 -5.42 -2.10 -23.15
CA PHE A 321 -5.97 -0.75 -23.37
C PHE A 321 -7.01 -0.35 -22.32
N THR A 322 -7.86 -1.26 -21.89
CA THR A 322 -8.84 -1.01 -20.82
C THR A 322 -8.14 -0.59 -19.53
N VAL A 323 -7.08 -1.31 -19.15
CA VAL A 323 -6.30 -1.00 -17.95
C VAL A 323 -5.52 0.31 -18.09
N LEU A 324 -4.93 0.58 -19.27
CA LEU A 324 -4.32 1.89 -19.55
C LEU A 324 -5.35 3.03 -19.45
N GLY A 325 -6.58 2.79 -19.90
CA GLY A 325 -7.72 3.69 -19.72
C GLY A 325 -8.01 3.97 -18.25
N CYS A 326 -7.94 2.98 -17.36
CA CYS A 326 -8.07 3.20 -15.92
C CYS A 326 -7.00 4.18 -15.40
N GLY A 327 -5.74 4.02 -15.82
CA GLY A 327 -4.66 4.95 -15.47
C GLY A 327 -4.93 6.37 -15.95
N PHE A 328 -5.31 6.52 -17.23
CA PHE A 328 -5.63 7.82 -17.81
C PHE A 328 -6.79 8.51 -17.07
N ILE A 329 -7.89 7.79 -16.80
CA ILE A 329 -9.03 8.33 -16.06
C ILE A 329 -8.61 8.77 -14.66
N SER A 330 -7.77 8.00 -13.96
CA SER A 330 -7.27 8.40 -12.64
C SER A 330 -6.51 9.72 -12.67
N VAL A 331 -5.68 9.95 -13.70
CA VAL A 331 -4.95 11.22 -13.88
C VAL A 331 -5.93 12.37 -14.12
N VAL A 332 -6.87 12.22 -15.06
CA VAL A 332 -7.87 13.27 -15.36
C VAL A 332 -8.69 13.63 -14.12
N VAL A 333 -9.10 12.63 -13.33
CA VAL A 333 -9.83 12.85 -12.07
C VAL A 333 -8.96 13.59 -11.05
N GLU A 334 -7.70 13.19 -10.88
CA GLU A 334 -6.79 13.86 -9.94
C GLU A 334 -6.52 15.32 -10.34
N GLU A 335 -6.26 15.58 -11.62
CA GLU A 335 -6.03 16.93 -12.13
C GLU A 335 -7.27 17.82 -11.97
N GLY A 336 -8.47 17.30 -12.28
CA GLY A 336 -9.72 18.03 -12.09
C GLY A 336 -10.01 18.35 -10.61
N LEU A 337 -9.71 17.41 -9.71
CA LEU A 337 -9.80 17.66 -8.27
C LEU A 337 -8.79 18.71 -7.82
N ARG A 338 -7.52 18.60 -8.23
CA ARG A 338 -6.47 19.55 -7.88
C ARG A 338 -6.83 20.97 -8.30
N GLY A 339 -7.26 21.15 -9.56
CA GLY A 339 -7.68 22.45 -10.07
C GLY A 339 -8.88 23.06 -9.34
N SER A 340 -9.74 22.24 -8.72
CA SER A 340 -10.87 22.73 -7.91
C SER A 340 -10.47 23.21 -6.51
N PHE A 341 -9.29 22.85 -6.01
CA PHE A 341 -8.75 23.30 -4.72
C PHE A 341 -7.77 24.48 -4.85
N GLU A 342 -7.30 24.78 -6.06
CA GLU A 342 -6.44 25.92 -6.37
C GLU A 342 -7.23 27.19 -6.77
N LEU A 343 -8.53 27.05 -7.02
CA LEU A 343 -9.51 28.13 -7.26
C LEU A 343 -10.21 28.53 -5.96
#